data_AF-A0A0D3KM93-F1
#
_entry.id   AF-A0A0D3KM93-F1
#
_cell.length_a   1.000
_cell.length_b   1.000
_cell.length_c   1.000
_cell.angle_alpha   90.00
_cell.angle_beta   90.00
_cell.angle_gamma   90.00
#
_symmetry.space_group_name_H-M   'P 1'
#
loop_
_entity.id
_entity.type
_entity.pdbx_description
1 polymer ?
#
loop_
_entity_poly.entity_id
_entity_poly.type
_entity_poly.pdbx_seq_one_letter_code
_entity_poly.pdbx_strand_id
1 'polypeptide(L)' 'LRKLLRIFGLGNCLRIFGLGNCLRIFGLGYGLRIFGSGNCLRIFVLGNCLRIFGLGNCLRIFGLGNCLRIFGLG' A
#
# COMPACT_ATOMS: atom_id res chain seq x y z
N LEU A 1 13.14 3.90 -19.32
CA LEU A 1 13.13 4.63 -18.02
C LEU A 1 12.21 3.92 -17.03
N ARG A 2 12.74 3.24 -16.00
CA ARG A 2 11.90 2.61 -14.96
C ARG A 2 11.42 3.70 -14.01
N LYS A 3 10.16 4.12 -14.15
CA LYS A 3 9.55 5.17 -13.32
C LYS A 3 9.24 4.59 -11.94
N LEU A 4 10.00 5.01 -10.93
CA LEU A 4 9.73 4.69 -9.53
C LEU A 4 8.70 5.69 -9.00
N LEU A 5 7.56 5.19 -8.50
CA LEU A 5 6.55 6.02 -7.87
C LEU A 5 6.57 5.81 -6.35
N ARG A 6 6.69 6.89 -5.58
CA ARG A 6 6.61 6.88 -4.12
C ARG A 6 5.39 7.69 -3.69
N ILE A 7 4.56 7.10 -2.83
CA ILE A 7 3.39 7.77 -2.26
C ILE A 7 3.48 7.69 -0.74
N PHE A 8 3.24 8.81 -0.08
CA PHE A 8 3.23 8.93 1.37
C PHE A 8 1.93 9.61 1.81
N GLY A 9 1.28 9.08 2.86
CA GLY A 9 0.09 9.69 3.44
C GLY A 9 0.05 9.58 4.97
N LEU A 10 -0.34 10.68 5.63
CA LEU A 10 -0.63 10.76 7.06
C LEU A 10 -2.04 11.34 7.31
N GLY A 11 -2.81 10.73 8.22
CA GLY A 11 -4.10 11.29 8.63
C GLY A 11 -5.07 10.27 9.23
N ASN A 12 -6.21 10.73 9.75
CA ASN A 12 -7.17 9.84 10.41
C ASN A 12 -7.78 8.81 9.45
N CYS A 13 -8.19 9.24 8.26
CA CYS A 13 -8.76 8.39 7.23
C CYS A 13 -8.06 8.67 5.90
N LEU A 14 -7.27 7.72 5.39
CA LEU A 14 -6.61 7.87 4.10
C LEU A 14 -7.02 6.81 3.11
N ARG A 15 -7.05 7.24 1.86
CA ARG A 15 -7.20 6.37 0.70
C ARG A 15 -6.06 6.65 -0.26
N ILE A 16 -5.22 5.65 -0.50
CA ILE A 16 -4.02 5.78 -1.32
C ILE A 16 -4.12 4.85 -2.52
N PHE A 17 -3.89 5.40 -3.72
CA PHE A 17 -3.89 4.67 -4.98
C PHE A 17 -2.58 4.90 -5.72
N GLY A 18 -1.91 3.83 -6.15
CA GLY A 18 -0.69 3.92 -6.94
C GLY A 18 -0.67 2.92 -8.08
N LEU A 19 -0.26 3.38 -9.27
CA LEU A 19 -0.02 2.55 -10.46
C LEU A 19 1.38 2.84 -11.04
N GLY A 20 2.12 1.81 -11.42
CA GLY A 20 3.41 1.95 -12.10
C GLY A 20 4.36 0.76 -11.90
N ASN A 21 5.38 0.64 -12.76
CA ASN A 21 6.30 -0.51 -12.76
C ASN A 21 6.93 -0.80 -11.39
N CYS A 22 7.39 0.23 -10.69
CA CYS A 22 7.96 0.09 -9.35
C CYS A 22 7.26 1.07 -8.40
N LEU A 23 6.46 0.54 -7.47
CA LEU A 23 5.67 1.29 -6.52
C LEU A 23 6.15 1.09 -5.10
N ARG A 24 6.26 2.20 -4.36
CA ARG A 24 6.39 2.20 -2.90
C ARG A 24 5.31 3.07 -2.29
N ILE A 25 4.50 2.49 -1.42
CA ILE A 25 3.44 3.20 -0.70
C ILE A 25 3.71 3.11 0.79
N PHE A 26 3.63 4.26 1.46
CA PHE A 26 3.71 4.36 2.92
C PHE A 26 2.48 5.11 3.46
N GLY A 27 1.80 4.54 4.45
CA GLY A 27 0.62 5.14 5.06
C GLY A 27 0.61 5.02 6.59
N LEU A 28 0.23 6.08 7.28
CA LEU A 28 0.09 6.12 8.74
C LEU A 28 -1.23 6.81 9.13
N GLY A 29 -2.04 6.19 10.00
CA GLY A 29 -3.36 6.73 10.31
C GLY A 29 -4.32 5.76 10.98
N TYR A 30 -5.49 6.23 11.45
CA TYR A 30 -6.47 5.35 12.10
C TYR A 30 -7.19 4.41 11.11
N GLY A 31 -7.52 4.88 9.92
CA GLY A 31 -8.20 4.12 8.88
C GLY A 31 -7.52 4.27 7.53
N LEU A 32 -6.93 3.21 7.00
CA LEU A 32 -6.16 3.25 5.76
C LEU A 32 -6.70 2.25 4.74
N ARG A 33 -6.97 2.75 3.54
CA ARG A 33 -7.34 1.94 2.37
C ARG A 33 -6.30 2.17 1.28
N ILE A 34 -5.51 1.14 0.97
CA ILE A 34 -4.43 1.23 0.00
C ILE A 34 -4.68 0.28 -1.15
N PHE A 35 -4.53 0.79 -2.36
CA PHE A 35 -4.54 0.01 -3.59
C PHE A 35 -3.28 0.32 -4.41
N GLY A 36 -2.55 -0.74 -4.77
CA GLY A 36 -1.36 -0.64 -5.62
C GLY A 36 -1.38 -1.68 -6.73
N SER A 37 -0.95 -1.29 -7.94
CA SER A 37 -0.63 -2.28 -9.00
C SER A 37 0.63 -1.93 -9.78
N GLY A 38 1.48 -2.95 -10.00
CA GLY A 38 2.73 -2.82 -10.73
C GLY A 38 3.66 -4.02 -10.60
N ASN A 39 4.63 -4.18 -11.51
CA ASN A 39 5.56 -5.31 -11.50
C ASN A 39 6.28 -5.50 -10.17
N CYS A 40 6.75 -4.42 -9.54
CA CYS A 40 7.38 -4.44 -8.23
C CYS A 40 6.64 -3.50 -7.28
N LEU A 41 6.01 -4.06 -6.26
CA LEU A 41 5.11 -3.31 -5.40
C LEU A 41 5.43 -3.52 -3.93
N ARG A 42 5.71 -2.42 -3.21
CA ARG A 42 6.01 -2.43 -1.78
C ARG A 42 5.06 -1.50 -1.05
N ILE A 43 4.27 -2.05 -0.12
CA ILE A 43 3.33 -1.31 0.70
C ILE A 43 3.74 -1.45 2.17
N PHE A 44 3.81 -0.34 2.89
CA PHE A 44 4.04 -0.30 4.33
C PHE A 44 3.00 0.59 5.01
N VAL A 45 2.33 0.05 6.03
CA VAL A 45 1.16 0.71 6.61
C VAL A 45 1.08 0.51 8.11
N LEU A 46 0.72 1.56 8.84
CA LEU A 46 0.57 1.52 10.29
C LEU A 46 -0.73 2.22 10.69
N GLY A 47 -1.56 1.58 11.51
CA GLY A 47 -2.86 2.16 11.88
C GLY A 47 -3.83 1.22 12.56
N ASN A 48 -5.02 1.68 12.94
CA ASN A 48 -6.00 0.82 13.60
C ASN A 48 -6.76 -0.09 12.61
N CYS A 49 -7.30 0.48 11.53
CA CYS A 49 -8.14 -0.20 10.56
C CYS A 49 -7.51 -0.13 9.17
N LEU A 50 -6.89 -1.21 8.73
CA LEU A 50 -6.08 -1.30 7.52
C LEU A 50 -6.72 -2.24 6.50
N ARG A 51 -6.89 -1.75 5.26
CA ARG A 51 -7.28 -2.55 4.10
C ARG A 51 -6.31 -2.29 2.97
N ILE A 52 -5.58 -3.33 2.57
CA ILE A 52 -4.51 -3.24 1.58
C ILE A 52 -4.80 -4.20 0.45
N PHE A 53 -4.69 -3.71 -0.78
CA PHE A 53 -4.80 -4.49 -2.00
C PHE A 53 -3.59 -4.22 -2.90
N GLY A 54 -2.87 -5.26 -3.28
CA GLY A 54 -1.69 -5.17 -4.14
C GLY A 54 -1.76 -6.17 -5.28
N LEU A 55 -1.40 -5.74 -6.49
CA LEU A 55 -1.26 -6.59 -7.67
C LEU A 55 0.12 -6.47 -8.30
N GLY A 56 0.73 -7.61 -8.64
CA GLY A 56 1.86 -7.73 -9.55
C GLY A 56 2.96 -8.69 -9.10
N ASN A 57 3.87 -8.96 -10.03
CA ASN A 57 4.80 -10.10 -9.96
C ASN A 57 5.69 -10.13 -8.70
N CYS A 58 6.05 -8.97 -8.14
CA CYS A 58 6.90 -8.85 -6.97
C CYS A 58 6.21 -7.99 -5.89
N LEU A 59 5.36 -8.64 -5.08
CA LEU A 59 4.61 -7.99 -4.00
C LEU A 59 5.29 -8.15 -2.64
N ARG A 60 5.42 -7.03 -1.92
CA ARG A 60 5.79 -7.01 -0.49
C ARG A 60 4.84 -6.06 0.25
N ILE A 61 4.01 -6.63 1.12
CA ILE A 61 3.04 -5.85 1.90
C ILE A 61 3.35 -6.05 3.38
N PHE A 62 3.51 -4.95 4.10
CA PHE A 62 3.62 -4.93 5.54
C PHE A 62 2.55 -4.00 6.10
N GLY A 63 1.79 -4.48 7.08
CA GLY A 63 0.83 -3.68 7.81
C GLY A 63 0.82 -4.07 9.28
N LEU A 64 0.66 -3.09 10.16
CA LEU A 64 0.51 -3.32 11.60
C LEU A 64 -0.67 -2.50 12.12
N GLY A 65 -1.60 -3.19 12.77
CA GLY A 65 -2.84 -2.60 13.23
C GLY A 65 -3.80 -3.58 13.89
N ASN A 66 -4.81 -3.04 14.57
CA ASN A 66 -5.81 -3.84 15.28
C ASN A 66 -6.71 -4.64 14.34
N CYS A 67 -7.07 -4.05 13.19
CA CYS A 67 -7.91 -4.66 12.18
C CYS A 67 -7.20 -4.57 10.84
N LEU A 68 -6.61 -5.68 10.40
CA LEU A 68 -5.79 -5.73 9.19
C LEU A 68 -6.35 -6.72 8.18
N ARG A 69 -6.58 -6.25 6.95
CA ARG A 69 -6.92 -7.08 5.79
C ARG A 69 -5.95 -6.80 4.65
N ILE A 70 -5.22 -7.82 4.24
CA ILE A 70 -4.27 -7.77 3.12
C ILE A 70 -4.75 -8.72 2.04
N PHE A 71 -4.80 -8.21 0.81
CA PHE A 71 -4.96 -9.03 -0.38
C PHE A 71 -3.82 -8.73 -1.36
N GLY A 72 -3.14 -9.77 -1.81
CA GLY A 72 -2.05 -9.70 -2.76
C GLY A 72 -2.27 -10.73 -3.86
N LEU A 73 -2.11 -10.33 -5.12
CA LEU A 73 -2.15 -11.24 -6.27
C LEU A 73 -0.88 -11.03 -7.10
N GLY A 74 -0.03 -12.05 -7.11
CA GLY A 74 1.28 -12.07 -7.75
C GLY A 74 1.23 -12.47 -9.20
#